data_AF-A0A1T5EJ91-F1
#
_entry.id   AF-A0A1T5EJ91-F1
#
_cell.length_a   1.000
_cell.length_b   1.000
_cell.length_c   1.000
_cell.angle_alpha   90.00
_cell.angle_beta   90.00
_cell.angle_gamma   90.00
#
_symmetry.space_group_name_H-M   'P 1'
#
loop_
_entity.id
_entity.type
_entity.pdbx_description
1 polymer ?
#
loop_
_entity_poly.entity_id
_entity_poly.type
_entity_poly.pdbx_seq_one_letter_code
_entity_poly.pdbx_strand_id
1 'polypeptide(L)'
;MKISRLFLAGIILFAACTKKEEVVPGTYVDLNSGDSIQVVADPETGYAINSETQKPVYLYVDNNRDTIFTTGAVVNNKITRVDDDYYEVDDTKVIVEDKDVTVKYADYKKKFDGDDYKVKGDDYKLKVEGDGDSKLKDGDYKKKVEEDGDVKIKDGDSKIKIEDGVVKKKNDD
;
A
#
# COMPACT_ATOMS: atom_id res chain seq x y z
N MET A 1 -30.87 9.04 -38.78
CA MET A 1 -31.12 9.92 -37.61
C MET A 1 -30.22 9.43 -36.48
N LYS A 2 -29.05 10.05 -36.28
CA LYS A 2 -28.07 9.62 -35.26
C LYS A 2 -28.41 10.32 -33.93
N ILE A 3 -28.87 9.55 -32.95
CA ILE A 3 -29.18 10.05 -31.60
C ILE A 3 -27.86 10.24 -30.86
N SER A 4 -27.39 11.49 -30.79
CA SER A 4 -26.21 11.85 -30.01
C SER A 4 -26.61 11.90 -28.53
N ARG A 5 -26.21 10.89 -27.76
CA ARG A 5 -26.42 10.84 -26.31
C ARG A 5 -25.34 11.70 -25.64
N LEU A 6 -25.75 12.88 -25.17
CA LEU A 6 -24.95 13.77 -24.34
C LEU A 6 -24.87 13.18 -22.92
N PHE A 7 -23.81 12.44 -22.63
CA PHE A 7 -23.51 11.99 -21.27
C PHE A 7 -22.72 13.07 -20.54
N LEU A 8 -23.39 13.76 -19.62
CA LEU A 8 -22.78 14.65 -18.63
C LEU A 8 -22.01 13.77 -17.63
N ALA A 9 -20.69 13.66 -17.81
CA ALA A 9 -19.83 12.98 -16.86
C ALA A 9 -19.47 13.96 -15.74
N GLY A 10 -20.17 13.84 -14.61
CA GLY A 10 -19.80 14.55 -13.38
C GLY A 10 -18.43 14.07 -12.91
N ILE A 11 -17.46 14.98 -12.88
CA ILE A 11 -16.10 14.69 -12.41
C ILE A 11 -16.17 14.69 -10.88
N ILE A 12 -16.19 13.50 -10.29
CA ILE A 12 -15.98 13.32 -8.85
C ILE A 12 -14.47 13.22 -8.64
N LEU A 13 -13.87 14.32 -8.19
CA LEU A 13 -12.49 14.36 -7.69
C LEU A 13 -12.47 13.65 -6.32
N PHE A 14 -12.26 12.35 -6.33
CA PHE A 14 -11.83 11.64 -5.13
C PHE A 14 -10.37 11.98 -4.90
N ALA A 15 -10.10 12.96 -4.03
CA ALA A 15 -8.82 13.07 -3.35
C ALA A 15 -8.70 11.83 -2.44
N ALA A 16 -8.17 10.74 -3.00
CA ALA A 16 -7.85 9.54 -2.24
C ALA A 16 -6.65 9.85 -1.35
N CYS A 17 -6.91 10.41 -0.17
CA CYS A 17 -5.93 10.50 0.90
C CYS A 17 -5.77 9.09 1.50
N THR A 18 -5.16 8.18 0.75
CA THR A 18 -4.79 6.85 1.24
C THR A 18 -3.56 7.03 2.12
N LYS A 19 -3.74 6.93 3.45
CA LYS A 19 -2.63 7.03 4.41
C LYS A 19 -1.62 5.91 4.11
N LYS A 20 -0.39 6.33 3.82
CA LYS A 20 0.80 5.49 3.64
C LYS A 20 1.00 4.67 4.93
N GLU A 21 1.19 3.35 4.80
CA GLU A 21 1.68 2.55 5.92
C GLU A 21 3.19 2.74 5.95
N GLU A 22 3.63 3.65 6.81
CA GLU A 22 5.03 4.02 7.06
C GLU A 22 5.31 3.91 8.55
N VAL A 23 6.58 3.83 8.92
CA VAL A 23 6.97 3.87 10.33
C VAL A 23 6.62 5.26 10.88
N VAL A 24 5.61 5.31 11.75
CA VAL A 24 5.18 6.54 12.41
C VAL A 24 6.03 6.77 13.65
N PRO A 25 6.77 7.90 13.76
CA PRO A 25 7.55 8.20 14.95
C PRO A 25 6.68 8.25 16.21
N GLY A 26 7.13 7.63 17.29
CA GLY A 26 6.38 7.60 18.52
C GLY A 26 6.88 6.60 19.55
N THR A 27 6.13 6.50 20.64
CA THR A 27 6.42 5.56 21.74
C THR A 27 5.62 4.28 21.56
N TYR A 28 6.31 3.16 21.63
CA TYR A 28 5.77 1.81 21.42
C TYR A 28 6.34 0.85 22.47
N VAL A 29 5.84 -0.37 22.47
CA VAL A 29 6.41 -1.48 23.24
C VAL A 29 7.10 -2.45 22.28
N ASP A 30 8.38 -2.75 22.49
CA ASP A 30 9.06 -3.83 21.77
C ASP A 30 8.42 -5.16 22.17
N LEU A 31 7.96 -5.95 21.20
CA LEU A 31 7.20 -7.15 21.49
C LEU A 31 8.07 -8.27 22.10
N ASN A 32 9.37 -8.29 21.79
CA ASN A 32 10.29 -9.35 22.21
C ASN A 32 11.02 -9.01 23.51
N SER A 33 11.20 -7.74 23.83
CA SER A 33 11.77 -7.35 25.14
C SER A 33 10.73 -6.91 26.16
N GLY A 34 9.54 -6.47 25.72
CA GLY A 34 8.53 -5.86 26.56
C GLY A 34 8.86 -4.42 27.00
N ASP A 35 9.97 -3.86 26.52
CA ASP A 35 10.41 -2.51 26.89
C ASP A 35 9.64 -1.44 26.14
N SER A 36 9.43 -0.30 26.79
CA SER A 36 9.00 0.92 26.11
C SER A 36 10.15 1.46 25.26
N ILE A 37 9.90 1.72 23.98
CA ILE A 37 10.88 2.19 23.01
C ILE A 37 10.36 3.42 22.26
N GLN A 38 11.27 4.30 21.84
CA GLN A 38 10.98 5.37 20.88
C GLN A 38 11.33 4.88 19.48
N VAL A 39 10.33 4.70 18.63
CA VAL A 39 10.52 4.24 17.24
C VAL A 39 10.57 5.44 16.32
N VAL A 40 11.51 5.42 15.38
CA VAL A 40 11.57 6.32 14.21
C VAL A 40 11.88 5.50 12.96
N ALA A 41 11.60 6.05 11.80
CA ALA A 41 12.06 5.49 10.54
C ALA A 41 13.57 5.74 10.38
N ASP A 42 14.32 4.70 10.05
CA ASP A 42 15.69 4.81 9.58
C ASP A 42 15.72 5.58 8.25
N PRO A 43 16.58 6.61 8.09
CA PRO A 43 16.53 7.49 6.93
C PRO A 43 17.03 6.82 5.64
N GLU A 44 17.80 5.73 5.72
CA GLU A 44 18.34 5.03 4.54
C GLU A 44 17.39 3.94 4.04
N THR A 45 16.72 3.25 4.97
CA THR A 45 15.94 2.04 4.71
C THR A 45 14.45 2.22 4.91
N GLY A 46 14.02 3.21 5.69
CA GLY A 46 12.63 3.41 6.11
C GLY A 46 12.17 2.44 7.21
N TYR A 47 13.05 1.55 7.69
CA TYR A 47 12.71 0.56 8.71
C TYR A 47 12.68 1.15 10.11
N ALA A 48 11.90 0.52 10.98
CA ALA A 48 11.75 0.93 12.37
C ALA A 48 13.07 0.70 13.11
N ILE A 49 13.59 1.77 13.69
CA ILE A 49 14.73 1.74 14.60
C ILE A 49 14.34 2.38 15.92
N ASN A 50 14.97 1.94 17.00
CA ASN A 50 14.88 2.61 18.28
C ASN A 50 15.74 3.88 18.22
N SER A 51 15.16 5.06 18.41
CA SER A 51 15.85 6.34 18.24
C SER A 51 16.96 6.59 19.26
N GLU A 52 16.92 5.94 20.42
CA GLU A 52 17.94 6.08 21.47
C GLU A 52 19.16 5.19 21.18
N THR A 53 18.91 3.94 20.79
CA THR A 53 19.97 2.94 20.60
C THR A 53 20.42 2.78 19.16
N GLN A 54 19.68 3.34 18.21
CA GLN A 54 19.86 3.19 16.76
C GLN A 54 19.82 1.71 16.31
N LYS A 55 19.19 0.84 17.09
CA LYS A 55 19.03 -0.58 16.76
C LYS A 55 17.72 -0.83 16.01
N PRO A 56 17.70 -1.76 15.04
CA PRO A 56 16.47 -2.19 14.38
C PRO A 56 15.44 -2.72 15.38
N VAL A 57 14.17 -2.43 15.10
CA VAL A 57 13.01 -2.93 15.85
C VAL A 57 12.20 -3.79 14.90
N TYR A 58 12.03 -5.06 15.27
CA TYR A 58 11.44 -6.06 14.38
C TYR A 58 9.91 -6.13 14.48
N LEU A 59 9.40 -6.25 15.71
CA LEU A 59 7.97 -6.27 16.03
C LEU A 59 7.73 -5.38 17.24
N TYR A 60 6.75 -4.49 17.14
CA TYR A 60 6.42 -3.55 18.20
C TYR A 60 4.92 -3.32 18.25
N VAL A 61 4.43 -2.84 19.38
CA VAL A 61 2.99 -2.69 19.66
C VAL A 61 2.67 -1.24 19.99
N ASP A 62 1.61 -0.72 19.36
CA ASP A 62 1.11 0.63 19.61
C ASP A 62 0.13 0.69 20.80
N ASN A 63 -0.38 1.90 21.08
CA ASN A 63 -1.35 2.11 22.15
C ASN A 63 -2.71 1.43 21.89
N ASN A 64 -3.04 1.12 20.63
CA ASN A 64 -4.26 0.40 20.25
C ASN A 64 -4.08 -1.13 20.34
N ARG A 65 -2.88 -1.59 20.70
CA ARG A 65 -2.46 -3.00 20.72
C ARG A 65 -2.36 -3.62 19.34
N ASP A 66 -2.17 -2.80 18.31
CA ASP A 66 -1.82 -3.27 16.99
C ASP A 66 -0.34 -3.68 16.97
N THR A 67 -0.08 -4.89 16.50
CA THR A 67 1.28 -5.38 16.25
C THR A 67 1.75 -4.86 14.91
N ILE A 68 2.90 -4.19 14.92
CA ILE A 68 3.48 -3.50 13.78
C ILE A 68 4.82 -4.16 13.46
N PHE A 69 5.05 -4.43 12.19
CA PHE A 69 6.30 -4.96 11.68
C PHE A 69 7.32 -3.84 11.46
N THR A 70 8.60 -4.19 11.30
CA THR A 70 9.69 -3.21 11.09
C THR A 70 9.41 -2.20 9.97
N THR A 71 8.59 -2.54 8.98
CA THR A 71 8.19 -1.63 7.89
C THR A 71 7.09 -0.64 8.22
N GLY A 72 6.47 -0.72 9.40
CA GLY A 72 5.26 0.04 9.75
C GLY A 72 3.96 -0.65 9.35
N ALA A 73 4.02 -1.83 8.71
CA ALA A 73 2.83 -2.60 8.35
C ALA A 73 2.21 -3.26 9.60
N VAL A 74 0.88 -3.16 9.74
CA VAL A 74 0.15 -3.84 10.81
C VAL A 74 0.02 -5.34 10.49
N VAL A 75 0.46 -6.19 11.42
CA VAL A 75 0.58 -7.66 11.26
C VAL A 75 -0.20 -8.45 12.33
N ASN A 76 -1.30 -7.88 12.84
CA ASN A 76 -2.20 -8.55 13.78
C ASN A 76 -2.60 -9.96 13.30
N ASN A 77 -2.52 -10.96 14.20
CA ASN A 77 -2.80 -12.38 13.93
C ASN A 77 -1.91 -13.02 12.84
N LYS A 78 -0.78 -12.39 12.51
CA LYS A 78 0.23 -12.90 11.55
C LYS A 78 1.59 -13.10 12.20
N ILE A 79 1.60 -13.27 13.51
CA ILE A 79 2.80 -13.60 14.28
C ILE A 79 2.66 -14.99 14.91
N THR A 80 3.80 -15.63 15.12
CA THR A 80 3.92 -16.91 15.79
C THR A 80 4.86 -16.74 16.97
N ARG A 81 4.47 -17.26 18.13
CA ARG A 81 5.37 -17.38 19.29
C ARG A 81 6.31 -18.56 19.03
N VAL A 82 7.59 -18.28 18.88
CA VAL A 82 8.63 -19.28 18.57
C VAL A 82 9.20 -19.85 19.85
N ASP A 83 9.44 -18.98 20.84
CA ASP A 83 9.90 -19.34 22.19
C ASP A 83 9.10 -18.56 23.25
N ASP A 84 9.37 -18.81 24.53
CA ASP A 84 8.58 -18.25 25.62
C ASP A 84 8.43 -16.71 25.56
N ASP A 85 9.47 -15.99 25.14
CA ASP A 85 9.42 -14.52 25.06
C ASP A 85 9.79 -13.98 23.67
N TYR A 86 9.66 -14.82 22.63
CA TYR A 86 10.09 -14.46 21.29
C TYR A 86 9.01 -14.71 20.24
N TYR A 87 8.68 -13.65 19.51
CA TYR A 87 7.69 -13.62 18.46
C TYR A 87 8.37 -13.33 17.12
N GLU A 88 7.91 -14.05 16.10
CA GLU A 88 8.26 -13.81 14.70
C GLU A 88 7.01 -13.64 13.87
N VAL A 89 7.14 -13.07 12.67
CA VAL A 89 6.05 -13.12 11.71
C VAL A 89 5.89 -14.53 11.17
N ASP A 90 4.65 -14.94 10.93
CA ASP A 90 4.34 -16.20 10.26
C ASP A 90 4.78 -16.09 8.80
N ASP A 91 5.86 -16.78 8.43
CA ASP A 91 6.51 -16.77 7.12
C ASP A 91 5.58 -17.23 5.98
N THR A 92 4.52 -17.97 6.31
CA THR A 92 3.47 -18.33 5.35
C THR A 92 2.57 -17.14 5.00
N LYS A 93 2.43 -16.18 5.92
CA LYS A 93 1.56 -14.98 5.82
C LYS A 93 2.33 -13.69 5.55
N VAL A 94 3.58 -13.58 5.99
CA VAL A 94 4.44 -12.41 5.79
C VAL A 94 5.74 -12.89 5.15
N ILE A 95 5.98 -12.50 3.91
CA ILE A 95 7.19 -12.83 3.17
C ILE A 95 8.05 -11.58 3.11
N VAL A 96 9.30 -11.68 3.54
CA VAL A 96 10.29 -10.60 3.45
C VAL A 96 11.37 -11.04 2.47
N GLU A 97 11.53 -10.30 1.36
CA GLU A 97 12.53 -10.54 0.31
C GLU A 97 13.35 -9.26 0.13
N ASP A 98 14.55 -9.18 0.72
CA ASP A 98 15.40 -7.98 0.72
C ASP A 98 14.70 -6.73 1.30
N LYS A 99 14.23 -5.83 0.42
CA LYS A 99 13.47 -4.61 0.77
C LYS A 99 11.96 -4.77 0.57
N ASP A 100 11.56 -5.87 -0.06
CA ASP A 100 10.18 -6.17 -0.36
C ASP A 100 9.51 -6.89 0.81
N VAL A 101 8.37 -6.38 1.27
CA VAL A 101 7.53 -7.08 2.25
C VAL A 101 6.18 -7.42 1.64
N THR A 102 5.78 -8.69 1.68
CA THR A 102 4.45 -9.14 1.24
C THR A 102 3.66 -9.67 2.42
N VAL A 103 2.56 -9.00 2.76
CA VAL A 103 1.59 -9.42 3.77
C VAL A 103 0.38 -10.05 3.08
N LYS A 104 0.09 -11.32 3.39
CA LYS A 104 -1.06 -12.07 2.89
C LYS A 104 -2.23 -11.98 3.87
N TYR A 105 -3.39 -11.68 3.32
CA TYR A 105 -4.70 -11.73 3.95
C TYR A 105 -5.51 -12.88 3.33
N ALA A 106 -6.72 -13.12 3.83
CA ALA A 106 -7.52 -14.25 3.36
C ALA A 106 -7.90 -14.14 1.87
N ASP A 107 -8.15 -12.91 1.42
CA ASP A 107 -8.75 -12.53 0.14
C ASP A 107 -7.85 -11.65 -0.74
N TYR A 108 -6.75 -11.11 -0.17
CA TYR A 108 -5.77 -10.32 -0.92
C TYR A 108 -4.37 -10.43 -0.33
N LYS A 109 -3.37 -10.00 -1.10
CA LYS A 109 -2.00 -9.75 -0.62
C LYS A 109 -1.58 -8.32 -0.87
N LYS A 110 -0.83 -7.74 0.06
CA LYS A 110 -0.24 -6.41 -0.04
C LYS A 110 1.29 -6.56 -0.08
N LYS A 111 1.93 -6.04 -1.11
CA LYS A 111 3.39 -5.97 -1.26
C LYS A 111 3.84 -4.51 -1.09
N PHE A 112 4.90 -4.29 -0.34
CA PHE A 112 5.57 -3.02 -0.09
C PHE A 112 6.97 -3.10 -0.69
N ASP A 113 7.38 -2.07 -1.44
CA ASP A 113 8.70 -1.93 -2.06
C ASP A 113 9.14 -0.47 -1.90
N GLY A 114 9.78 -0.15 -0.76
CA GLY A 114 10.09 1.24 -0.40
C GLY A 114 8.84 2.13 -0.33
N ASP A 115 8.77 3.14 -1.19
CA ASP A 115 7.63 4.05 -1.29
C ASP A 115 6.46 3.51 -2.13
N ASP A 116 6.68 2.39 -2.85
CA ASP A 116 5.67 1.77 -3.69
C ASP A 116 4.88 0.72 -2.90
N TYR A 117 3.59 0.58 -3.22
CA TYR A 117 2.81 -0.56 -2.73
C TYR A 117 1.88 -1.14 -3.80
N LYS A 118 1.61 -2.44 -3.65
CA LYS A 118 0.77 -3.21 -4.55
C LYS A 118 -0.18 -4.10 -3.78
N VAL A 119 -1.48 -3.91 -3.98
CA VAL A 119 -2.53 -4.79 -3.48
C VAL A 119 -2.98 -5.69 -4.62
N LYS A 120 -3.06 -7.00 -4.38
CA LYS A 120 -3.60 -7.97 -5.34
C LYS A 120 -4.62 -8.87 -4.64
N GLY A 121 -5.89 -8.71 -4.99
CA GLY A 121 -6.92 -9.71 -4.73
C GLY A 121 -7.10 -10.63 -5.94
N ASP A 122 -8.22 -11.36 -5.95
CA ASP A 122 -8.53 -12.32 -7.01
C ASP A 122 -8.79 -11.62 -8.36
N ASP A 123 -9.72 -10.67 -8.37
CA ASP A 123 -10.15 -9.98 -9.60
C ASP A 123 -9.59 -8.55 -9.73
N TYR A 124 -8.98 -8.03 -8.66
CA TYR A 124 -8.46 -6.67 -8.63
C TYR A 124 -6.96 -6.59 -8.31
N LYS A 125 -6.33 -5.57 -8.86
CA LYS A 125 -4.94 -5.23 -8.57
C LYS A 125 -4.75 -3.72 -8.55
N LEU A 126 -4.30 -3.21 -7.43
CA LEU A 126 -3.87 -1.83 -7.25
C LEU A 126 -2.34 -1.79 -7.17
N LYS A 127 -1.73 -0.83 -7.87
CA LYS A 127 -0.33 -0.43 -7.70
C LYS A 127 -0.31 1.07 -7.48
N VAL A 128 0.41 1.52 -6.49
CA VAL A 128 0.68 2.93 -6.24
C VAL A 128 2.18 3.04 -6.11
N GLU A 129 2.75 3.93 -6.90
CA GLU A 129 4.18 4.20 -6.89
C GLU A 129 4.41 5.50 -6.06
N GLY A 130 5.60 5.66 -5.48
CA GLY A 130 5.93 6.74 -4.54
C GLY A 130 5.91 8.16 -5.11
N ASP A 131 5.99 8.28 -6.44
CA ASP A 131 5.91 9.53 -7.21
C ASP A 131 4.45 10.03 -7.39
N GLY A 132 3.45 9.26 -6.95
CA GLY A 132 2.04 9.60 -7.10
C GLY A 132 1.35 8.90 -8.28
N ASP A 133 2.09 8.17 -9.12
CA ASP A 133 1.49 7.30 -10.13
C ASP A 133 0.63 6.22 -9.48
N SER A 134 -0.53 5.92 -10.09
CA SER A 134 -1.33 4.77 -9.67
C SER A 134 -1.95 4.00 -10.82
N LYS A 135 -2.09 2.69 -10.64
CA LYS A 135 -2.71 1.77 -11.60
C LYS A 135 -3.69 0.87 -10.87
N LEU A 136 -4.96 0.94 -11.25
CA LEU A 136 -6.02 0.03 -10.83
C LEU A 136 -6.40 -0.88 -12.00
N LYS A 137 -6.53 -2.17 -11.74
CA LYS A 137 -7.16 -3.15 -12.63
C LYS A 137 -8.24 -3.89 -11.87
N ASP A 138 -9.40 -4.04 -12.49
CA ASP A 138 -10.55 -4.79 -11.95
C ASP A 138 -11.29 -5.43 -13.14
N GLY A 139 -11.06 -6.73 -13.37
CA GLY A 139 -11.49 -7.40 -14.60
C GLY A 139 -10.98 -6.70 -15.88
N ASP A 140 -11.90 -6.28 -16.75
CA ASP A 140 -11.59 -5.54 -17.99
C ASP A 140 -11.32 -4.05 -17.77
N TYR A 141 -11.70 -3.53 -16.60
CA TYR A 141 -11.47 -2.14 -16.23
C TYR A 141 -9.99 -1.94 -15.86
N LYS A 142 -9.39 -0.89 -16.43
CA LYS A 142 -8.03 -0.44 -16.11
C LYS A 142 -8.02 1.07 -16.00
N LYS A 143 -7.54 1.60 -14.88
CA LYS A 143 -7.29 3.03 -14.69
C LYS A 143 -5.81 3.23 -14.39
N LYS A 144 -5.17 4.15 -15.12
CA LYS A 144 -3.87 4.71 -14.77
C LYS A 144 -4.06 6.19 -14.48
N VAL A 145 -3.50 6.65 -13.38
CA VAL A 145 -3.33 8.07 -13.03
C VAL A 145 -1.84 8.31 -12.97
N GLU A 146 -1.38 9.36 -13.63
CA GLU A 146 0.01 9.81 -13.62
C GLU A 146 0.15 10.96 -12.59
N GLU A 147 1.35 11.21 -12.10
CA GLU A 147 1.66 12.30 -11.15
C GLU A 147 1.15 13.69 -11.63
N ASP A 148 1.30 13.98 -12.93
CA ASP A 148 0.88 15.24 -13.56
C ASP A 148 -0.65 15.40 -13.69
N GLY A 149 -1.41 14.39 -13.29
CA GLY A 149 -2.87 14.36 -13.35
C GLY A 149 -3.42 13.75 -14.64
N ASP A 150 -2.57 13.28 -15.56
CA ASP A 150 -3.03 12.57 -16.74
C ASP A 150 -3.73 11.25 -16.36
N VAL A 151 -4.84 10.97 -17.02
CA VAL A 151 -5.66 9.78 -16.72
C VAL A 151 -5.89 8.95 -17.97
N LYS A 152 -5.61 7.65 -17.87
CA LYS A 152 -5.95 6.65 -18.91
C LYS A 152 -6.93 5.64 -18.34
N ILE A 153 -8.12 5.56 -18.91
CA ILE A 153 -9.17 4.59 -18.54
C ILE A 153 -9.40 3.66 -19.73
N LYS A 154 -9.33 2.35 -19.50
CA LYS A 154 -9.78 1.32 -20.43
C LYS A 154 -10.91 0.54 -19.76
N ASP A 155 -11.99 0.34 -20.49
CA ASP A 155 -13.15 -0.45 -20.06
C ASP A 155 -13.66 -1.23 -21.27
N GLY A 156 -13.41 -2.55 -21.30
CA GLY A 156 -13.61 -3.38 -22.49
C GLY A 156 -12.86 -2.83 -23.71
N ASP A 157 -13.60 -2.51 -24.77
CA ASP A 157 -13.07 -1.95 -26.03
C ASP A 157 -12.98 -0.41 -26.03
N SER A 158 -13.43 0.23 -24.95
CA SER A 158 -13.40 1.69 -24.82
C SER A 158 -12.11 2.16 -24.17
N LYS A 159 -11.50 3.21 -24.72
CA LYS A 159 -10.36 3.92 -24.15
C LYS A 159 -10.66 5.41 -24.01
N ILE A 160 -10.42 5.93 -22.81
CA ILE A 160 -10.50 7.35 -22.50
C ILE A 160 -9.12 7.79 -22.04
N LYS A 161 -8.61 8.88 -22.62
CA LYS A 161 -7.43 9.58 -22.12
C LYS A 161 -7.82 10.99 -21.72
N ILE A 162 -7.29 11.46 -20.61
CA ILE A 162 -7.36 12.84 -20.16
C ILE A 162 -5.91 13.30 -20.10
N GLU A 163 -5.54 14.24 -20.97
CA GLU A 163 -4.19 14.82 -21.07
C GLU A 163 -4.35 16.33 -20.91
N ASP A 164 -3.73 16.95 -19.91
CA ASP A 164 -3.88 18.40 -19.60
C ASP A 164 -5.34 18.87 -19.47
N GLY A 165 -6.22 18.04 -18.91
CA GLY A 165 -7.66 18.31 -18.80
C GLY A 165 -8.45 18.14 -20.12
N VAL A 166 -7.80 17.76 -21.22
CA VAL A 166 -8.44 17.49 -22.51
C VAL A 166 -8.83 16.01 -22.63
N VAL A 167 -10.11 15.75 -22.84
CA VAL A 167 -10.64 14.38 -22.97
C VAL A 167 -10.56 13.88 -24.42
N LYS A 168 -9.79 12.81 -24.66
CA LYS A 168 -9.70 12.06 -25.92
C LYS A 168 -10.34 10.69 -25.76
N LYS A 169 -11.35 10.36 -26.59
CA LYS A 169 -12.03 9.05 -26.58
C LYS A 169 -11.67 8.26 -27.85
N LYS A 170 -11.37 6.98 -27.69
CA LYS A 170 -11.17 6.03 -28.80
C LYS A 170 -11.96 4.75 -28.49
N ASN A 171 -12.78 4.33 -29.44
CA ASN A 171 -13.35 2.98 -29.45
C ASN A 171 -12.43 2.14 -30.36
N ASP A 172 -12.02 0.97 -29.89
CA ASP A 172 -11.37 0.00 -30.77
C ASP A 172 -12.53 -0.69 -31.55
N ASP A 173 -12.67 -0.35 -32.85
CA ASP A 173 -13.58 -1.02 -33.81
C ASP A 173 -13.10 -2.45 -34.14
#